data_AF-A0A925PAM2-F1
#
_entry.id   AF-A0A925PAM2-F1
#
_cell.length_a   1.000
_cell.length_b   1.000
_cell.length_c   1.000
_cell.angle_alpha   90.00
_cell.angle_beta   90.00
_cell.angle_gamma   90.00
#
_symmetry.space_group_name_H-M   'P 1'
#
loop_
_entity.id
_entity.type
_entity.pdbx_description
1 polymer ?
#
loop_
_entity_poly.entity_id
_entity_poly.type
_entity_poly.pdbx_seq_one_letter_code
_entity_poly.pdbx_strand_id
1 'polypeptide(L)'
;MTTTWSAVAPSERSRRAAPSNAAALRDEVIAAKERVMRALMAVGPEVAGVLVDICCELKGLEDAERENGWPQRAGKVVLQIALTRLARHYGLIKDDKQKPARRGLRHWGSEDYRPTLDAWKPPREP
;
A
#
# COMPACT_ATOMS: atom_id res chain seq x y z
N MET A 1 18.08 -8.34 9.73
CA MET A 1 18.24 -7.87 8.33
C MET A 1 17.09 -6.94 8.02
N THR A 2 17.37 -5.64 7.88
CA THR A 2 16.37 -4.63 7.53
C THR A 2 16.12 -4.68 6.03
N THR A 3 14.96 -5.18 5.62
CA THR A 3 14.58 -5.22 4.21
C THR A 3 14.43 -3.79 3.70
N THR A 4 15.27 -3.41 2.74
CA THR A 4 15.28 -2.08 2.12
C THR A 4 14.18 -1.99 1.06
N TRP A 5 13.24 -1.07 1.22
CA TRP A 5 12.06 -0.84 0.35
C TRP A 5 12.39 -0.08 -0.95
N SER A 6 13.61 -0.16 -1.47
CA SER A 6 14.07 0.68 -2.60
C SER A 6 13.47 0.34 -3.98
N ALA A 7 12.49 -0.56 -4.07
CA ALA A 7 11.95 -1.02 -5.36
C ALA A 7 10.92 -0.07 -6.02
N VAL A 8 10.67 1.13 -5.48
CA VAL A 8 9.72 2.10 -6.08
C VAL A 8 10.40 3.40 -6.55
N ALA A 9 11.72 3.51 -6.46
CA ALA A 9 12.43 4.63 -7.09
C ALA A 9 12.70 4.32 -8.57
N PRO A 10 12.36 5.22 -9.52
CA PRO A 10 12.77 5.06 -10.91
C PRO A 10 14.31 5.04 -10.95
N SER A 11 14.86 3.86 -11.20
CA SER A 11 16.29 3.71 -11.42
C SER A 11 16.61 4.10 -12.85
N GLU A 12 17.01 5.36 -13.09
CA GLU A 12 17.93 5.64 -14.20
C GLU A 12 19.01 6.63 -13.78
N ARG A 13 20.22 6.07 -13.72
CA ARG A 13 21.49 6.79 -13.55
C ARG A 13 21.76 7.61 -14.81
N SER A 14 21.23 8.83 -14.87
CA SER A 14 21.65 9.81 -15.89
C SER A 14 22.89 10.56 -15.40
N ARG A 15 24.05 10.23 -15.98
CA ARG A 15 25.31 10.94 -15.77
C ARG A 15 25.21 12.31 -16.44
N ARG A 16 25.12 13.37 -15.61
CA ARG A 16 25.20 14.81 -15.94
C ARG A 16 24.12 15.32 -16.91
N ALA A 17 23.09 15.96 -16.36
CA ALA A 17 22.27 16.92 -17.11
C ALA A 17 21.99 18.15 -16.25
N ALA A 18 22.04 19.33 -16.88
CA ALA A 18 21.81 20.65 -16.31
C ALA A 18 20.29 20.88 -16.04
N PRO A 19 19.71 22.10 -15.96
CA PRO A 19 18.50 22.45 -15.18
C PRO A 19 17.17 21.75 -15.56
N SER A 20 17.19 20.84 -16.54
CA SER A 20 16.16 19.85 -16.89
C SER A 20 15.62 19.05 -15.70
N ASN A 21 16.42 18.87 -14.64
CA ASN A 21 15.99 18.09 -13.48
C ASN A 21 14.86 18.79 -12.71
N ALA A 22 14.86 20.13 -12.62
CA ALA A 22 13.84 20.83 -11.83
C ALA A 22 12.46 20.78 -12.49
N ALA A 23 12.38 20.82 -13.82
CA ALA A 23 11.13 20.69 -14.56
C ALA A 23 10.62 19.24 -14.52
N ALA A 24 11.48 18.25 -14.80
CA ALA A 24 11.12 16.84 -14.72
C ALA A 24 10.65 16.43 -13.31
N LEU A 25 11.33 16.90 -12.26
CA LEU A 25 10.90 16.66 -10.88
C LEU A 25 9.52 17.27 -10.58
N ARG A 26 9.21 18.44 -11.14
CA ARG A 26 7.87 19.06 -10.97
C ARG A 26 6.79 18.22 -11.66
N ASP A 27 7.05 17.77 -12.88
CA ASP A 27 6.11 16.93 -13.63
C ASP A 27 5.87 15.59 -12.92
N GLU A 28 6.93 14.98 -12.36
CA GLU A 28 6.82 13.76 -11.54
C GLU A 28 5.97 13.98 -10.29
N VAL A 29 6.16 15.08 -9.57
CA VAL A 29 5.37 15.44 -8.39
C VAL A 29 3.89 15.67 -8.76
N ILE A 30 3.62 16.35 -9.87
CA ILE A 30 2.26 16.57 -10.36
C ILE A 30 1.60 15.23 -10.71
N ALA A 31 2.29 14.38 -11.47
CA ALA A 31 1.79 13.06 -11.83
C ALA A 31 1.55 12.17 -10.59
N ALA A 32 2.39 12.26 -9.55
CA ALA A 32 2.19 11.56 -8.29
C ALA A 32 0.96 12.07 -7.55
N LYS A 33 0.79 13.39 -7.44
CA LYS A 33 -0.39 14.02 -6.83
C LYS A 33 -1.67 13.60 -7.55
N GLU A 34 -1.68 13.64 -8.87
CA GLU A 34 -2.85 13.22 -9.65
C GLU A 34 -3.23 11.76 -9.40
N ARG A 35 -2.25 10.85 -9.31
CA ARG A 35 -2.51 9.45 -9.00
C ARG A 35 -3.17 9.27 -7.63
N VAL A 36 -2.69 9.98 -6.60
CA VAL A 36 -3.30 9.95 -5.27
C VAL A 36 -4.72 10.52 -5.29
N MET A 37 -4.92 11.69 -5.91
CA MET A 37 -6.24 12.32 -5.98
C MET A 37 -7.25 11.45 -6.73
N ARG A 38 -6.85 10.82 -7.84
CA ARG A 38 -7.71 9.87 -8.58
C ARG A 38 -8.10 8.67 -7.71
N ALA A 39 -7.17 8.14 -6.92
CA ALA A 39 -7.44 7.04 -6.01
C ALA A 39 -8.42 7.45 -4.90
N LEU A 40 -8.22 8.62 -4.27
CA LEU A 40 -9.12 9.12 -3.22
C LEU A 40 -10.53 9.43 -3.78
N MET A 41 -10.63 10.00 -4.98
CA MET A 41 -11.92 10.19 -5.66
C MET A 41 -12.64 8.86 -5.93
N ALA A 42 -11.91 7.82 -6.33
CA ALA A 42 -12.50 6.50 -6.56
C ALA A 42 -12.95 5.80 -5.27
N VAL A 43 -12.31 6.10 -4.14
CA VAL A 43 -12.73 5.64 -2.80
C VAL A 43 -14.00 6.35 -2.34
N GLY A 44 -14.18 7.61 -2.72
CA GLY A 44 -15.35 8.41 -2.39
C GLY A 44 -15.15 9.27 -1.12
N PRO A 45 -15.73 10.48 -1.09
CA PRO A 45 -15.44 11.49 -0.06
C PRO A 45 -15.85 11.07 1.34
N GLU A 46 -16.79 10.14 1.49
CA GLU A 46 -17.30 9.70 2.80
C GLU A 46 -16.28 8.89 3.60
N VAL A 47 -15.35 8.22 2.91
CA VAL A 47 -14.39 7.29 3.54
C VAL A 47 -12.96 7.47 3.03
N ALA A 48 -12.69 8.46 2.17
CA ALA A 48 -11.33 8.77 1.72
C ALA A 48 -10.45 9.34 2.85
N GLY A 49 -11.03 10.11 3.77
CA GLY A 49 -10.31 10.75 4.88
C GLY A 49 -9.53 9.75 5.74
N VAL A 50 -10.18 8.65 6.15
CA VAL A 50 -9.55 7.63 7.01
C VAL A 50 -8.34 6.93 6.37
N LEU A 51 -8.25 6.90 5.05
CA LEU A 51 -7.04 6.39 4.37
C LEU A 51 -5.86 7.34 4.55
N VAL A 52 -6.11 8.65 4.49
CA VAL A 52 -5.08 9.67 4.71
C VAL A 52 -4.64 9.66 6.18
N ASP A 53 -5.60 9.69 7.11
CA ASP A 53 -5.33 9.67 8.55
C ASP A 53 -4.45 8.47 8.94
N ILE A 54 -4.78 7.27 8.46
CA ILE A 54 -4.11 6.05 8.91
C ILE A 54 -2.87 5.72 8.09
N CYS A 55 -2.91 5.87 6.77
CA CYS A 55 -1.80 5.46 5.91
C CYS A 55 -0.76 6.57 5.68
N CYS A 56 -1.17 7.85 5.72
CA CYS A 56 -0.27 8.98 5.50
C CYS A 56 0.13 9.65 6.82
N GLU A 57 -0.82 9.85 7.74
CA GLU A 57 -0.55 10.50 9.03
C GLU A 57 -0.22 9.51 10.15
N LEU A 58 -0.40 8.20 9.91
CA LEU A 58 -0.17 7.13 10.90
C LEU A 58 -0.97 7.32 12.20
N LYS A 59 -2.14 7.96 12.11
CA LYS A 59 -3.05 8.19 13.23
C LYS A 59 -3.60 6.86 13.77
N GLY A 60 -3.75 6.79 15.09
CA GLY A 60 -4.40 5.66 15.75
C GLY A 60 -5.89 5.58 15.38
N LEU A 61 -6.43 4.36 15.31
CA LEU A 61 -7.82 4.16 14.88
C LEU A 61 -8.84 4.84 15.82
N GLU A 62 -8.55 4.86 17.11
CA GLU A 62 -9.37 5.50 18.14
C GLU A 62 -9.40 7.03 18.00
N ASP A 63 -8.29 7.63 17.54
CA ASP A 63 -8.23 9.06 17.28
C ASP A 63 -8.99 9.42 16.02
N ALA A 64 -8.87 8.60 14.97
CA ALA A 64 -9.67 8.76 13.75
C ALA A 64 -11.18 8.61 14.04
N GLU A 65 -11.59 7.67 14.90
CA GLU A 65 -12.98 7.53 15.34
C GLU A 65 -13.49 8.81 16.03
N ARG A 66 -12.69 9.37 16.93
CA ARG A 66 -13.04 10.58 17.68
C ARG A 66 -13.18 11.81 16.78
N GLU A 67 -12.27 12.01 15.84
CA GLU A 67 -12.28 13.16 14.93
C GLU A 67 -13.42 13.08 13.90
N ASN A 68 -13.75 11.86 13.43
CA ASN A 68 -14.84 11.65 12.49
C ASN A 68 -16.22 11.49 13.18
N GLY A 69 -16.28 11.52 14.51
CA GLY A 69 -17.53 11.37 15.27
C GLY A 69 -18.14 9.97 15.18
N TRP A 70 -17.32 8.94 14.97
CA TRP A 70 -17.79 7.56 14.84
C TRP A 70 -17.97 6.87 16.19
N PRO A 71 -18.88 5.87 16.27
CA PRO A 71 -18.98 5.02 17.45
C PRO A 71 -17.67 4.26 17.73
N GLN A 72 -17.43 3.95 19.00
CA GLN A 72 -16.27 3.18 19.42
C GLN A 72 -16.19 1.84 18.67
N ARG A 73 -15.00 1.48 18.16
CA ARG A 73 -14.71 0.25 17.40
C ARG A 73 -15.27 0.22 15.97
N ALA A 74 -15.85 1.31 15.47
CA ALA A 74 -16.33 1.39 14.09
C ALA A 74 -15.21 1.62 13.07
N GLY A 75 -14.09 2.22 13.49
CA GLY A 75 -13.01 2.66 12.61
C GLY A 75 -12.43 1.52 11.79
N LYS A 76 -12.29 0.32 12.37
CA LYS A 76 -11.77 -0.85 11.63
C LYS A 76 -12.68 -1.21 10.46
N VAL A 77 -13.99 -1.17 10.66
CA VAL A 77 -14.97 -1.50 9.61
C VAL A 77 -14.95 -0.43 8.53
N VAL A 78 -14.90 0.85 8.90
CA VAL A 78 -14.83 1.95 7.93
C VAL A 78 -13.52 1.89 7.12
N LEU A 79 -12.38 1.66 7.78
CA LEU A 79 -11.10 1.47 7.11
C LEU A 79 -11.15 0.28 6.14
N GLN A 80 -11.75 -0.84 6.54
CA GLN A 80 -11.91 -2.00 5.66
C GLN A 80 -12.75 -1.67 4.43
N ILE A 81 -13.83 -0.89 4.57
CA ILE A 81 -14.64 -0.41 3.43
C ILE A 81 -13.80 0.46 2.50
N ALA A 82 -13.07 1.43 3.06
CA ALA A 82 -12.21 2.35 2.30
C ALA A 82 -11.12 1.59 1.52
N LEU A 83 -10.40 0.67 2.18
CA LEU A 83 -9.38 -0.18 1.57
C LEU A 83 -9.95 -1.12 0.51
N THR A 84 -11.17 -1.62 0.71
CA THR A 84 -11.85 -2.46 -0.30
C THR A 84 -12.14 -1.65 -1.57
N ARG A 85 -12.64 -0.41 -1.43
CA ARG A 85 -12.85 0.49 -2.57
C ARG A 85 -11.54 0.83 -3.27
N LEU A 86 -10.49 1.13 -2.52
CA LEU A 86 -9.15 1.40 -3.06
C LEU A 86 -8.58 0.18 -3.80
N ALA A 87 -8.72 -1.02 -3.24
CA ALA A 87 -8.27 -2.25 -3.84
C ALA A 87 -9.02 -2.57 -5.15
N ARG A 88 -10.31 -2.23 -5.25
CA ARG A 88 -11.05 -2.29 -6.51
C ARG A 88 -10.54 -1.29 -7.53
N HIS A 89 -10.25 -0.04 -7.13
CA HIS A 89 -9.68 0.98 -8.01
C HIS A 89 -8.36 0.52 -8.65
N TYR A 90 -7.51 -0.18 -7.89
CA TYR A 90 -6.27 -0.77 -8.39
C TYR A 90 -6.41 -2.16 -9.01
N GLY A 91 -7.62 -2.72 -9.10
CA GLY A 91 -7.86 -4.05 -9.67
C GLY A 91 -7.27 -5.22 -8.86
N LEU A 92 -6.94 -5.00 -7.59
CA LEU A 92 -6.41 -6.03 -6.68
C LEU A 92 -7.48 -7.04 -6.28
N ILE A 93 -8.71 -6.56 -6.12
CA ILE A 93 -9.94 -7.33 -5.89
C ILE A 93 -10.81 -7.22 -7.14
N LYS A 94 -11.18 -8.36 -7.72
CA LYS A 94 -12.12 -8.42 -8.85
C LYS A 94 -13.53 -8.64 -8.32
N ASP A 95 -14.54 -8.07 -8.97
CA ASP A 95 -15.92 -8.32 -8.60
C ASP A 95 -16.28 -9.80 -8.79
N ASP A 96 -17.15 -10.30 -7.90
CA ASP A 96 -17.48 -11.72 -7.78
C ASP A 96 -18.12 -12.32 -9.05
N LYS A 97 -18.50 -11.47 -10.00
CA LYS A 97 -19.01 -11.82 -11.33
C LYS A 97 -17.97 -12.47 -12.25
N GLN A 98 -16.67 -12.41 -11.91
CA GLN A 98 -15.59 -13.09 -12.63
C GLN A 98 -14.85 -14.10 -11.75
N LYS A 99 -15.55 -15.14 -11.27
CA LYS A 99 -14.90 -16.30 -10.63
C LYS A 99 -14.68 -17.44 -11.63
N PRO A 100 -13.46 -17.66 -12.16
CA PRO A 100 -12.99 -19.03 -12.35
C PRO A 100 -12.72 -19.62 -10.95
N ALA A 101 -13.09 -20.88 -10.77
CA ALA A 101 -13.06 -21.58 -9.47
C ALA A 101 -11.72 -21.40 -8.74
N ARG A 102 -11.82 -20.99 -7.45
CA ARG A 102 -10.76 -21.02 -6.42
C ARG A 102 -9.35 -20.65 -6.91
N ARG A 103 -9.11 -19.35 -7.09
CA ARG A 103 -7.73 -18.85 -7.18
C ARG A 103 -7.10 -18.88 -5.79
N GLY A 104 -6.06 -19.69 -5.64
CA GLY A 104 -5.36 -19.98 -4.39
C GLY A 104 -5.06 -18.73 -3.58
N LEU A 105 -5.06 -18.92 -2.25
CA LEU A 105 -4.70 -17.92 -1.25
C LEU A 105 -3.52 -17.09 -1.76
N ARG A 106 -3.72 -15.77 -1.92
CA ARG A 106 -2.63 -14.87 -2.32
C ARG A 106 -1.57 -14.94 -1.22
N HIS A 107 -0.45 -15.59 -1.53
CA HIS A 107 0.69 -15.72 -0.64
C HIS A 107 1.36 -14.36 -0.49
N TRP A 108 1.44 -13.85 0.74
CA TRP A 108 2.19 -12.63 1.05
C TRP A 108 3.59 -13.03 1.51
N GLY A 109 4.48 -13.22 0.55
CA GLY A 109 5.87 -13.63 0.75
C GLY A 109 6.48 -14.07 -0.59
N SER A 110 7.81 -14.03 -0.72
CA SER A 110 8.50 -14.71 -1.83
C SER A 110 8.28 -16.22 -1.73
N GLU A 111 8.48 -16.96 -2.83
CA GLU A 111 8.38 -18.44 -2.87
C GLU A 111 9.09 -19.09 -1.64
N ASP A 112 10.19 -18.48 -1.19
CA ASP A 112 11.05 -18.96 -0.11
C ASP A 112 10.80 -18.29 1.26
N TYR A 113 9.71 -17.54 1.46
CA TYR A 113 9.47 -16.84 2.74
C TYR A 113 9.26 -17.81 3.92
N ARG A 114 8.75 -19.02 3.66
CA ARG A 114 8.54 -20.02 4.70
C ARG A 114 9.86 -20.75 4.99
N PRO A 115 10.48 -20.58 6.17
CA PRO A 115 11.69 -21.31 6.50
C PRO A 115 11.39 -22.81 6.55
N THR A 116 12.11 -23.59 5.76
CA THR A 116 12.11 -25.05 5.84
C THR A 116 13.08 -25.49 6.93
N LEU A 117 12.71 -26.56 7.65
CA LEU A 117 13.58 -27.12 8.71
C LEU A 117 14.90 -27.64 8.15
N ASP A 118 14.96 -27.94 6.85
CA ASP A 118 16.17 -28.41 6.15
C ASP A 118 17.30 -27.35 6.10
N ALA A 119 16.96 -26.06 6.24
CA ALA A 119 17.93 -24.98 6.31
C ALA A 119 18.59 -24.85 7.70
N TRP A 120 18.10 -25.56 8.71
CA TRP A 120 18.67 -25.53 10.05
C TRP A 120 19.91 -26.43 10.13
N LYS A 121 21.08 -25.82 10.30
CA LYS A 121 22.33 -26.52 10.58
C LYS A 121 22.79 -26.19 12.00
N PRO A 122 22.77 -27.15 12.94
CA PRO A 122 23.26 -26.90 14.29
C PRO A 122 24.78 -26.64 14.26
N PRO A 123 25.30 -25.81 15.18
CA PRO A 123 26.75 -25.63 15.33
C PRO A 123 27.40 -26.97 15.66
N ARG A 124 28.51 -27.29 14.98
CA ARG A 124 29.35 -28.43 15.38
C ARG A 124 30.20 -27.97 16.56
N GLU A 125 29.92 -28.50 17.74
CA GLU A 125 30.80 -28.36 18.89
C GLU A 125 32.12 -29.12 18.63
N PRO A 126 33.25 -28.62 19.18
CA PRO A 126 34.60 -29.13 18.93
C PRO A 126 34.86 -30.52 19.53
#